data_AF-A0A077LSK9-F1
#
_entry.id   AF-A0A077LSK9-F1
#
_cell.length_a   1.000
_cell.length_b   1.000
_cell.length_c   1.000
_cell.angle_alpha   90.00
_cell.angle_beta   90.00
_cell.angle_gamma   90.00
#
_symmetry.space_group_name_H-M   'P 1'
#
loop_
_entity.id
_entity.type
_entity.pdbx_description
1 polymer ?
#
loop_
_entity_poly.entity_id
_entity_poly.type
_entity_poly.pdbx_seq_one_letter_code
_entity_poly.pdbx_strand_id
1 'polypeptide(L)'
;MPGSSTPGRVPDLATLDTATLGALARDAMSELASRGDESAFAELLTMSGHAGVALGEAARGLAARGSWSQVADLTGTTRQAAWARWRG
;
A
#
# COMPACT_ATOMS: atom_id res chain seq x y z
N MET A 1 -29.65 -25.06 16.95
CA MET A 1 -29.66 -23.81 16.15
C MET A 1 -29.86 -22.64 17.10
N PRO A 2 -29.19 -21.48 16.94
CA PRO A 2 -28.19 -21.05 15.96
C PRO A 2 -26.78 -20.98 16.61
N GLY A 3 -25.64 -21.00 15.91
CA GLY A 3 -25.32 -20.33 14.66
C GLY A 3 -24.68 -18.96 14.92
N SER A 4 -23.73 -18.85 15.86
CA SER A 4 -22.94 -17.63 16.05
C SER A 4 -21.84 -17.57 14.98
N SER A 5 -22.23 -17.14 13.78
CA SER A 5 -21.30 -16.55 12.82
C SER A 5 -20.79 -15.25 13.44
N THR A 6 -19.67 -15.32 14.17
CA THR A 6 -18.93 -14.12 14.55
C THR A 6 -18.64 -13.37 13.26
N PRO A 7 -19.14 -12.12 13.06
CA PRO A 7 -18.78 -11.35 11.89
C PRO A 7 -17.26 -11.25 11.85
N GLY A 8 -16.68 -11.62 10.71
CA GLY A 8 -15.24 -11.75 10.53
C GLY A 8 -14.53 -10.53 11.10
N ARG A 9 -13.80 -10.72 12.21
CA ARG A 9 -13.01 -9.67 12.82
C ARG A 9 -11.99 -9.25 11.78
N VAL A 10 -12.13 -8.03 11.26
CA VAL A 10 -11.08 -7.42 10.45
C VAL A 10 -9.81 -7.49 11.30
N PRO A 11 -8.74 -8.16 10.84
CA PRO A 11 -7.53 -8.29 11.63
C PRO A 11 -7.04 -6.89 12.01
N ASP A 12 -6.55 -6.73 13.25
CA ASP A 12 -5.96 -5.48 13.66
C ASP A 12 -4.67 -5.26 12.85
N LEU A 13 -4.78 -4.42 11.82
CA LEU A 13 -3.72 -4.16 10.86
C LEU A 13 -2.44 -3.66 11.53
N ALA A 14 -2.55 -3.01 12.70
CA ALA A 14 -1.41 -2.49 13.45
C ALA A 14 -0.56 -3.60 14.10
N THR A 15 -1.13 -4.79 14.27
CA THR A 15 -0.45 -5.94 14.89
C THR A 15 0.20 -6.88 13.87
N LEU A 16 -0.12 -6.72 12.59
CA LEU A 16 0.43 -7.54 11.52
C LEU A 16 1.87 -7.10 11.19
N ASP A 17 2.74 -8.06 10.92
CA ASP A 17 4.03 -7.73 10.33
C ASP A 17 3.88 -7.18 8.89
N THR A 18 4.92 -6.50 8.42
CA THR A 18 4.92 -5.84 7.11
C THR A 18 4.60 -6.79 5.95
N ALA A 19 5.08 -8.04 6.01
CA ALA A 19 4.87 -9.02 4.95
C ALA A 19 3.41 -9.48 4.88
N THR A 20 2.81 -9.75 6.04
CA THR A 20 1.42 -10.19 6.20
C THR A 20 0.45 -9.08 5.81
N LEU A 21 0.72 -7.85 6.26
CA LEU A 21 -0.08 -6.67 5.87
C LEU A 21 0.00 -6.43 4.36
N GLY A 22 1.18 -6.56 3.76
CA GLY A 22 1.37 -6.43 2.32
C GLY A 22 0.70 -7.55 1.52
N ALA A 23 0.61 -8.77 2.05
CA ALA A 23 -0.15 -9.86 1.45
C ALA A 23 -1.65 -9.58 1.46
N LEU A 24 -2.19 -9.19 2.62
CA LEU A 24 -3.61 -8.85 2.76
C LEU A 24 -4.04 -7.73 1.80
N ALA A 25 -3.23 -6.69 1.66
CA ALA A 25 -3.51 -5.60 0.71
C ALA A 25 -3.56 -6.08 -0.75
N ARG A 26 -2.64 -6.98 -1.15
CA ARG A 26 -2.62 -7.57 -2.51
C ARG A 26 -3.78 -8.52 -2.75
N ASP A 27 -4.17 -9.30 -1.75
CA ASP A 27 -5.31 -10.20 -1.86
C ASP A 27 -6.61 -9.40 -2.01
N ALA A 28 -6.79 -8.33 -1.24
CA ALA A 28 -7.92 -7.42 -1.39
C ALA A 28 -8.01 -6.78 -2.78
N MET A 29 -6.87 -6.34 -3.34
CA MET A 29 -6.83 -5.81 -4.72
C MET A 29 -7.19 -6.89 -5.76
N SER A 30 -6.71 -8.12 -5.57
CA SER A 30 -7.05 -9.25 -6.45
C SER A 30 -8.54 -9.57 -6.43
N GLU A 31 -9.16 -9.53 -5.26
CA GLU A 31 -10.61 -9.72 -5.09
C GLU A 31 -11.43 -8.58 -5.68
N LEU A 32 -10.95 -7.34 -5.62
CA LEU A 32 -11.62 -6.23 -6.33
C LEU A 32 -11.51 -6.41 -7.85
N ALA A 33 -10.33 -6.83 -8.35
CA ALA A 33 -10.14 -7.05 -9.77
C ALA A 33 -11.01 -8.20 -10.31
N SER A 34 -11.29 -9.23 -9.50
CA SER A 34 -12.10 -10.39 -9.92
C SER A 34 -13.60 -10.09 -10.03
N ARG A 35 -14.11 -9.06 -9.35
CA ARG A 35 -15.55 -8.68 -9.36
C ARG A 35 -16.03 -8.21 -10.72
N GLY A 36 -15.17 -7.52 -11.48
CA GLY A 36 -15.45 -7.13 -12.86
C GLY A 36 -16.55 -6.08 -13.05
N ASP A 37 -16.95 -5.37 -12.00
CA ASP A 37 -17.95 -4.31 -12.06
C ASP A 37 -17.32 -2.90 -11.99
N GLU A 38 -18.09 -1.88 -12.39
CA GLU A 38 -17.65 -0.48 -12.43
C GLU A 38 -17.23 0.04 -11.05
N SER A 39 -17.92 -0.39 -9.99
CA SER A 39 -17.63 0.04 -8.62
C SER A 39 -16.30 -0.50 -8.12
N ALA A 40 -15.98 -1.76 -8.44
CA ALA A 40 -14.72 -2.38 -8.11
C ALA A 40 -13.55 -1.75 -8.88
N PHE A 41 -13.77 -1.39 -10.15
CA PHE A 41 -12.77 -0.65 -10.92
C PHE A 41 -12.51 0.76 -10.35
N ALA A 42 -13.56 1.50 -9.98
CA ALA A 42 -13.42 2.81 -9.36
C ALA A 42 -12.69 2.74 -8.01
N GLU A 43 -12.94 1.69 -7.22
CA GLU A 43 -12.22 1.45 -5.97
C GLU A 43 -10.74 1.17 -6.22
N LEU A 44 -10.39 0.33 -7.20
CA LEU A 44 -8.99 0.07 -7.59
C LEU A 44 -8.25 1.35 -8.02
N LEU A 45 -8.92 2.26 -8.74
CA LEU A 45 -8.34 3.56 -9.08
C LEU A 45 -8.06 4.41 -7.82
N THR A 46 -8.99 4.40 -6.88
CA THR A 46 -8.84 5.09 -5.59
C THR A 46 -7.67 4.51 -4.79
N MET A 47 -7.57 3.18 -4.70
CA MET A 47 -6.46 2.48 -4.05
C MET A 47 -5.12 2.78 -4.73
N SER A 48 -5.07 2.82 -6.06
CA SER A 48 -3.86 3.17 -6.82
C SER A 48 -3.37 4.58 -6.48
N GLY A 49 -4.29 5.55 -6.42
CA GLY A 49 -3.97 6.92 -5.98
C GLY A 49 -3.45 6.96 -4.54
N HIS A 50 -4.11 6.25 -3.62
CA HIS A 50 -3.70 6.18 -2.22
C HIS A 50 -2.33 5.53 -2.05
N ALA A 51 -2.05 4.43 -2.76
CA ALA A 51 -0.74 3.78 -2.76
C ALA A 51 0.37 4.75 -3.22
N GLY A 52 0.10 5.60 -4.21
CA GLY A 52 1.03 6.64 -4.64
C GLY A 52 1.36 7.65 -3.54
N VAL A 53 0.35 8.13 -2.81
CA VAL A 53 0.52 9.04 -1.66
C VAL A 53 1.32 8.39 -0.55
N ALA A 54 0.93 7.18 -0.14
CA ALA A 54 1.60 6.41 0.90
C ALA A 54 3.07 6.11 0.54
N LEU A 55 3.37 5.82 -0.73
CA LEU A 55 4.74 5.65 -1.22
C LEU A 55 5.56 6.94 -1.06
N GLY A 56 4.97 8.11 -1.35
CA GLY A 56 5.63 9.40 -1.15
C GLY A 56 5.93 9.70 0.33
N GLU A 57 5.00 9.38 1.23
CA GLU A 57 5.22 9.46 2.69
C GLU A 57 6.33 8.52 3.15
N ALA A 58 6.30 7.26 2.71
CA ALA A 58 7.33 6.28 3.04
C ALA A 58 8.71 6.69 2.52
N ALA A 59 8.79 7.19 1.27
CA ALA A 59 10.02 7.68 0.67
C ALA A 59 10.60 8.86 1.46
N ARG A 60 9.78 9.84 1.84
CA ARG A 60 10.20 10.98 2.67
C ARG A 60 10.64 10.54 4.07
N GLY A 61 9.90 9.63 4.69
CA GLY A 61 10.26 9.05 6.00
C GLY A 61 11.60 8.31 5.94
N LEU A 62 11.84 7.53 4.89
CA LEU A 62 13.12 6.85 4.69
C LEU A 62 14.26 7.84 4.44
N ALA A 63 14.04 8.84 3.59
CA ALA A 63 15.03 9.88 3.33
C ALA A 63 15.37 10.69 4.59
N ALA A 64 14.40 10.96 5.46
CA ALA A 64 14.60 11.68 6.71
C ALA A 64 15.41 10.89 7.76
N ARG A 65 15.27 9.55 7.77
CA ARG A 65 16.04 8.66 8.67
C ARG A 65 17.41 8.28 8.11
N GLY A 66 17.60 8.43 6.80
CA GLY A 66 18.83 8.06 6.10
C GLY A 66 19.17 9.11 5.05
N SER A 67 18.95 8.78 3.77
CA SER A 67 19.20 9.70 2.67
C SER A 67 18.36 9.40 1.43
N TRP A 68 18.27 10.37 0.52
CA TRP A 68 17.66 10.17 -0.80
C TRP A 68 18.43 9.15 -1.67
N SER A 69 19.71 8.89 -1.41
CA SER A 69 20.46 7.83 -2.10
C SER A 69 19.90 6.46 -1.74
N GLN A 70 19.59 6.22 -0.47
CA GLN A 70 19.00 4.96 -0.01
C GLN A 70 17.62 4.72 -0.63
N VAL A 71 16.79 5.77 -0.75
CA VAL A 71 15.50 5.68 -1.46
C VAL A 71 15.71 5.30 -2.92
N ALA A 72 16.70 5.90 -3.58
CA ALA A 72 17.04 5.61 -4.96
C ALA A 72 17.50 4.17 -5.17
N ASP A 73 18.35 3.65 -4.27
CA ASP A 73 18.82 2.26 -4.31
C ASP A 73 17.65 1.26 -4.22
N LEU A 74 16.70 1.49 -3.31
CA LEU A 74 15.53 0.62 -3.15
C LEU A 74 14.55 0.68 -4.32
N THR A 75 14.53 1.79 -5.05
CA THR A 75 13.58 2.03 -6.15
C THR A 75 14.20 1.81 -7.53
N GLY A 76 15.49 1.44 -7.58
CA GLY A 76 16.22 1.20 -8.82
C GLY A 76 16.32 2.45 -9.69
N THR A 77 16.30 3.63 -9.10
CA THR A 77 16.35 4.91 -9.82
C THR A 77 17.54 5.77 -9.36
N THR A 78 17.71 6.94 -9.94
CA THR A 78 18.77 7.87 -9.49
C THR A 78 18.31 8.69 -8.30
N ARG A 79 19.24 9.12 -7.44
CA ARG A 79 18.95 10.03 -6.33
C ARG A 79 18.19 11.29 -6.77
N GLN A 80 18.56 11.87 -7.91
CA GLN A 80 17.90 13.06 -8.47
C GLN A 80 16.46 12.76 -8.89
N ALA A 81 16.21 11.61 -9.52
CA ALA A 81 14.87 11.19 -9.91
C ALA A 81 13.99 10.89 -8.68
N ALA A 82 14.52 10.16 -7.68
CA ALA A 82 13.81 9.88 -6.43
C ALA A 82 13.45 11.18 -5.69
N TRP A 83 14.39 12.12 -5.58
CA TRP A 83 14.14 13.42 -4.97
C TRP A 83 13.13 14.25 -5.77
N ALA A 84 13.27 14.36 -7.09
CA ALA A 84 12.33 15.11 -7.92
C ALA A 84 10.90 14.55 -7.83
N ARG A 85 10.76 13.22 -7.67
CA ARG A 85 9.48 12.53 -7.58
C ARG A 85 8.78 12.71 -6.23
N TRP A 86 9.52 12.66 -5.11
CA TRP A 86 8.91 12.54 -3.78
C TRP A 86 9.34 13.61 -2.76
N ARG A 87 10.15 14.60 -3.14
CA ARG A 87 10.49 15.72 -2.23
C ARG A 87 9.29 16.57 -1.82
N GLY A 88 8.25 16.58 -2.67
CA GLY A 88 7.08 17.45 -2.56
C GLY A 88 6.24 17.14 -1.33
#